data_AF-A0A7C5EUW9-F1
#
_entry.id   AF-A0A7C5EUW9-F1
#
_cell.length_a   1.000
_cell.length_b   1.000
_cell.length_c   1.000
_cell.angle_alpha   90.00
_cell.angle_beta   90.00
_cell.angle_gamma   90.00
#
_symmetry.space_group_name_H-M   'P 1'
#
loop_
_entity.id
_entity.type
_entity.pdbx_description
1 polymer ?
#
loop_
_entity_poly.entity_id
_entity_poly.type
_entity_poly.pdbx_seq_one_letter_code
_entity_poly.pdbx_strand_id
1 'polypeptide(L)'
;MTRANFLVVGVGGQGTLLAADLIALAGVAAGLDVKKSEVHGMAQRGGSVISQVRWAEEVYSPLIPQGEVDYLLAFERLEAVR
;
A
#
# COMPACT_ATOMS: atom_id res chain seq x y z
N MET A 1 -8.15 17.03 8.60
CA MET A 1 -8.67 16.69 7.26
C MET A 1 -7.53 16.23 6.34
N THR A 2 -6.93 15.08 6.64
CA THR A 2 -5.88 14.53 5.77
C THR A 2 -6.16 13.06 5.58
N ARG A 3 -6.89 12.75 4.52
CA ARG A 3 -7.02 11.39 4.00
C ARG A 3 -5.89 11.19 2.99
N ALA A 4 -5.19 10.06 3.08
CA ALA A 4 -4.18 9.69 2.10
C ALA A 4 -4.22 8.19 1.82
N ASN A 5 -4.25 7.82 0.54
CA ASN A 5 -4.28 6.45 0.06
C ASN A 5 -3.00 6.16 -0.72
N PHE A 6 -2.25 5.18 -0.27
CA PHE A 6 -1.00 4.74 -0.87
C PHE A 6 -1.20 3.35 -1.47
N LEU A 7 -0.86 3.22 -2.75
CA LEU A 7 -0.76 1.94 -3.44
C LEU A 7 0.73 1.63 -3.62
N VAL A 8 1.18 0.55 -3.01
CA VAL A 8 2.57 0.08 -3.08
C VAL A 8 2.59 -1.23 -3.83
N VAL A 9 3.26 -1.26 -4.98
CA VAL A 9 3.26 -2.41 -5.89
C VAL A 9 4.67 -2.84 -6.24
N GLY A 10 4.84 -4.13 -6.52
CA GLY A 10 6.14 -4.69 -6.92
C GLY A 10 6.08 -6.20 -6.97
N VAL A 11 7.26 -6.83 -6.96
CA VAL A 11 7.37 -8.29 -6.92
C VAL A 11 8.11 -8.78 -5.68
N GLY A 12 7.88 -10.03 -5.32
CA GLY A 12 8.52 -10.67 -4.16
C GLY A 12 10.05 -10.54 -4.20
N GLY A 13 10.63 -10.03 -3.11
CA GLY A 13 12.08 -9.82 -2.93
C GLY A 13 12.55 -8.37 -3.06
N GLN A 14 11.68 -7.40 -3.37
CA GLN A 14 12.07 -5.99 -3.57
C GLN A 14 11.85 -5.08 -2.35
N GLY A 15 11.26 -5.60 -1.27
CA GLY A 15 10.94 -4.80 -0.08
C GLY A 15 9.59 -4.05 -0.15
N THR A 16 8.71 -4.39 -1.09
CA THR A 16 7.38 -3.77 -1.25
C THR A 16 6.56 -3.74 0.04
N LEU A 17 6.51 -4.87 0.77
CA LEU A 17 5.77 -4.95 2.04
C LEU A 17 6.41 -4.11 3.14
N LEU A 18 7.75 -4.12 3.23
CA LEU A 18 8.49 -3.29 4.18
C LEU A 18 8.22 -1.80 3.93
N ALA A 19 8.21 -1.36 2.68
CA ALA A 19 7.89 0.01 2.34
C ALA A 19 6.46 0.38 2.74
N ALA A 20 5.49 -0.51 2.48
CA ALA A 20 4.10 -0.30 2.91
C ALA A 20 3.95 -0.27 4.45
N ASP A 21 4.70 -1.09 5.18
CA ASP A 21 4.73 -1.08 6.65
C ASP A 21 5.30 0.23 7.19
N LEU A 22 6.39 0.74 6.61
CA LEU A 22 6.97 2.03 7.01
C LEU A 22 6.02 3.19 6.75
N ILE A 23 5.29 3.17 5.63
CA ILE A 23 4.21 4.14 5.35
C ILE A 23 3.12 4.00 6.42
N ALA A 24 2.63 2.80 6.72
CA ALA A 24 1.61 2.61 7.74
C ALA A 24 2.06 3.14 9.12
N LEU A 25 3.28 2.82 9.55
CA LEU A 25 3.87 3.28 10.80
C LEU A 25 4.02 4.80 10.86
N ALA A 26 4.37 5.45 9.74
CA ALA A 26 4.42 6.91 9.67
C ALA A 26 3.05 7.55 9.90
N GLY A 27 1.98 6.98 9.33
CA GLY A 27 0.60 7.44 9.57
C GLY A 27 0.18 7.27 11.04
N VAL A 28 0.50 6.13 11.65
CA VAL A 28 0.25 5.88 13.09
C VAL A 28 1.01 6.88 13.96
N ALA A 29 2.29 7.14 13.65
CA ALA A 29 3.10 8.12 14.37
C ALA A 29 2.58 9.56 14.22
N ALA A 30 1.86 9.86 13.13
CA ALA A 30 1.17 11.12 12.91
C ALA A 30 -0.19 11.21 13.62
N GLY A 31 -0.61 10.17 14.37
CA GLY A 31 -1.87 10.15 15.13
C GLY A 31 -3.12 9.88 14.29
N LEU A 32 -2.97 9.27 13.10
CA LEU A 32 -4.07 8.94 12.20
C LEU A 32 -4.54 7.48 12.43
N ASP A 33 -5.80 7.20 12.09
CA ASP A 33 -6.26 5.82 11.91
C ASP A 33 -5.67 5.30 10.60
N VAL A 34 -5.06 4.11 10.67
CA VAL A 34 -4.33 3.50 9.56
C VAL A 34 -4.82 2.09 9.36
N LYS A 35 -5.23 1.78 8.13
CA LYS A 35 -5.56 0.40 7.73
C LYS A 35 -4.77 0.00 6.49
N LYS A 36 -4.25 -1.22 6.55
CA LYS A 36 -3.47 -1.83 5.47
C LYS A 36 -4.18 -3.09 4.97
N SER A 37 -4.20 -3.29 3.67
CA SER A 37 -4.56 -4.56 3.03
C SER A 37 -3.46 -4.95 2.05
N GLU A 38 -3.10 -6.22 1.99
CA GLU A 38 -2.09 -6.72 1.08
C GLU A 38 -2.56 -7.98 0.37
N VAL A 39 -2.12 -8.11 -0.88
CA VAL A 39 -2.31 -9.29 -1.73
C VAL A 39 -0.94 -9.66 -2.26
N HIS A 40 -0.55 -10.91 -2.04
CA HIS A 40 0.69 -11.47 -2.57
C HIS A 40 0.39 -12.68 -3.45
N GLY A 41 1.02 -12.73 -4.62
CA GLY A 41 1.01 -13.91 -5.46
C GLY A 41 1.61 -15.11 -4.73
N MET A 42 1.15 -16.32 -5.03
CA MET A 42 1.66 -17.55 -4.41
C MET A 42 3.10 -17.92 -4.83
N ALA A 43 3.71 -17.16 -5.75
CA ALA A 43 5.06 -17.42 -6.22
C ALA A 43 6.11 -16.91 -5.21
N GLN A 44 7.03 -17.79 -4.82
CA GLN A 44 8.05 -17.55 -3.80
C GLN A 44 9.05 -16.42 -4.16
N ARG A 45 9.24 -16.13 -5.45
CA ARG A 45 9.96 -14.96 -5.99
C ARG A 45 9.30 -14.52 -7.30
N GLY A 46 9.28 -13.21 -7.57
CA GLY A 46 8.68 -12.67 -8.80
C GLY A 46 7.14 -12.66 -8.81
N GLY A 47 6.47 -13.15 -7.76
CA GLY A 47 5.03 -12.99 -7.61
C GLY A 47 4.66 -11.54 -7.37
N SER A 48 3.56 -11.09 -7.99
CA SER A 48 3.00 -9.74 -7.80
C SER A 48 2.66 -9.51 -6.33
N VAL A 49 2.98 -8.34 -5.84
CA VAL A 49 2.68 -7.87 -4.49
C VAL A 49 1.99 -6.52 -4.62
N ILE A 50 0.81 -6.42 -4.05
CA ILE A 50 0.02 -5.18 -3.99
C ILE A 50 -0.29 -4.91 -2.52
N SER A 51 0.07 -3.74 -2.03
CA SER A 51 -0.25 -3.29 -0.68
C SER A 51 -0.94 -1.93 -0.73
N GLN A 52 -2.07 -1.84 -0.05
CA GLN A 52 -2.91 -0.65 0.06
C GLN A 52 -2.81 -0.15 1.49
N VAL A 53 -2.37 1.09 1.67
CA VAL A 53 -2.31 1.76 2.98
C VAL A 53 -3.21 2.98 2.94
N ARG A 54 -4.10 3.10 3.92
CA ARG A 54 -5.03 4.23 4.03
C ARG A 54 -4.82 4.92 5.37
N TRP A 55 -4.69 6.24 5.33
CA TRP A 55 -4.67 7.11 6.49
C TRP A 55 -5.91 8.01 6.48
N ALA A 56 -6.55 8.21 7.62
CA ALA A 56 -7.57 9.24 7.84
C ALA A 56 -7.76 9.51 9.34
N GLU A 57 -8.65 10.43 9.70
CA GLU A 57 -9.12 10.57 11.09
C GLU A 57 -9.87 9.30 11.52
N GLU A 58 -10.61 8.66 10.61
CA GLU A 58 -11.23 7.35 10.78
C GLU A 58 -11.27 6.61 9.43
N VAL A 59 -10.85 5.35 9.39
CA VAL A 59 -10.80 4.54 8.16
C VAL A 59 -11.76 3.37 8.32
N TYR A 60 -12.86 3.28 7.59
CA TYR A 60 -13.80 2.15 7.77
C TYR A 60 -13.41 0.86 7.04
N SER A 61 -12.57 0.96 6.00
CA SER A 61 -12.16 -0.19 5.17
C SER A 61 -10.69 -0.06 4.78
N PRO A 62 -9.91 -1.15 4.75
CA PRO A 62 -8.51 -1.11 4.31
C PRO A 62 -8.37 -0.99 2.78
N LEU A 63 -9.44 -1.23 2.01
CA LEU A 63 -9.40 -1.19 0.55
C LEU A 63 -9.59 0.23 0.02
N ILE A 64 -8.76 0.61 -0.94
CA ILE A 64 -8.81 1.88 -1.66
C ILE A 64 -9.80 1.71 -2.83
N PRO A 65 -10.83 2.56 -2.94
CA PRO A 65 -11.71 2.55 -4.10
C PRO A 65 -10.97 2.88 -5.40
N GLN A 66 -11.48 2.38 -6.52
CA GLN A 66 -10.89 2.64 -7.82
C GLN A 66 -10.84 4.16 -8.11
N GLY A 67 -9.69 4.64 -8.59
CA GLY A 67 -9.48 6.07 -8.89
C GLY A 67 -9.19 6.94 -7.68
N GLU A 68 -9.13 6.38 -6.47
CA GLU A 68 -8.88 7.13 -5.23
C GLU A 68 -7.47 6.90 -4.66
N VAL A 69 -6.51 6.48 -5.48
CA VAL A 69 -5.10 6.40 -5.09
C VAL A 69 -4.47 7.79 -5.18
N ASP A 70 -3.92 8.27 -4.06
CA ASP A 70 -3.23 9.56 -3.99
C ASP A 70 -1.75 9.40 -4.34
N TYR A 71 -1.14 8.28 -3.94
CA TYR A 71 0.27 7.98 -4.16
C TYR A 71 0.45 6.55 -4.66
N LEU A 72 1.12 6.38 -5.80
CA LEU A 72 1.55 5.08 -6.32
C LEU A 72 3.07 4.95 -6.17
N LEU A 73 3.51 3.94 -5.44
CA LEU A 73 4.92 3.56 -5.33
C LEU A 73 5.14 2.19 -5.96
N ALA A 74 5.80 2.17 -7.10
CA ALA A 74 6.06 0.93 -7.86
C ALA A 74 7.54 0.55 -7.82
N PHE A 75 7.82 -0.67 -7.35
CA PHE A 75 9.16 -1.28 -7.30
C PHE A 75 9.47 -2.10 -8.56
N GLU A 76 8.45 -2.37 -9.38
CA GLU A 76 8.56 -3.07 -10.67
C GLU A 76 7.68 -2.35 -11.70
N ARG A 77 8.16 -2.20 -12.94
CA ARG A 77 7.54 -1.35 -13.95
C ARG A 77 6.22 -1.89 -14.48
N LEU A 78 6.08 -3.21 -14.64
CA LEU A 78 4.83 -3.83 -15.07
C LEU A 78 3.77 -3.74 -13.99
N GLU A 79 4.16 -3.84 -12.72
CA GLU A 79 3.25 -3.63 -11.60
C GLU A 79 2.74 -2.19 -11.54
N ALA A 80 3.50 -1.20 -12.03
CA ALA A 80 3.05 0.19 -12.13
C ALA A 80 1.93 0.42 -13.16
N VAL A 81 1.87 -0.43 -14.19
CA VAL A 81 0.95 -0.31 -15.33
C VAL A 81 -0.28 -1.22 -15.19
N ARG A 82 -0.22 -2.22 -14.30
CA ARG A 82 -1.31 -3.14 -13.99
C ARG A 82 -2.42 -2.45 -13.19
#